data_AF-A0A2E6KQM1-F1
#
_entry.id   AF-A0A2E6KQM1-F1
#
_cell.length_a   1.000
_cell.length_b   1.000
_cell.length_c   1.000
_cell.angle_alpha   90.00
_cell.angle_beta   90.00
_cell.angle_gamma   90.00
#
_symmetry.space_group_name_H-M   'P 1'
#
loop_
_entity.id
_entity.type
_entity.pdbx_description
1 polymer ?
#
loop_
_entity_poly.entity_id
_entity_poly.type
_entity_poly.pdbx_seq_one_letter_code
_entity_poly.pdbx_strand_id
1 'polypeptide(L)'
;MKTAIIGGSAFTGLPEGYFEEMNVIDEIFPDTPWGKPSAPIEIVSLNKTEIIFLPRHGEVARIAPHKINYKANIWALHEINVKNIISISAVGGITKLMSPKNIIIPDQIIDYTHNRDHTFSDGGSISNKYIDFTNP
;
A
#
# COMPACT_ATOMS: atom_id res chain seq x y z
N MET A 1 -15.19 -9.44 -1.66
CA MET A 1 -14.36 -8.74 -0.65
C MET A 1 -13.27 -7.99 -1.42
N LYS A 2 -13.09 -6.68 -1.21
CA LYS A 2 -12.15 -5.87 -1.99
C LYS A 2 -10.74 -5.97 -1.41
N THR A 3 -9.79 -6.36 -2.24
CA THR A 3 -8.37 -6.49 -1.88
C THR A 3 -7.56 -5.46 -2.67
N ALA A 4 -6.71 -4.72 -1.96
CA ALA A 4 -5.77 -3.79 -2.58
C ALA A 4 -4.34 -4.33 -2.54
N ILE A 5 -3.56 -3.96 -3.53
CA ILE A 5 -2.12 -4.17 -3.61
C ILE A 5 -1.44 -2.81 -3.53
N ILE A 6 -0.58 -2.61 -2.53
CA ILE A 6 0.29 -1.44 -2.44
C ILE A 6 1.67 -1.79 -2.97
N GLY A 7 2.02 -1.23 -4.13
CA GLY A 7 3.27 -1.50 -4.83
C GLY A 7 4.46 -0.68 -4.32
N GLY A 8 5.52 -1.34 -3.86
CA GLY A 8 6.77 -0.69 -3.45
C GLY A 8 7.74 -0.45 -4.61
N SER A 9 9.03 -0.19 -4.31
CA SER A 9 10.05 0.15 -5.30
C SER A 9 10.33 -0.91 -6.39
N ALA A 10 9.98 -2.17 -6.14
CA ALA A 10 10.10 -3.26 -7.11
C ALA A 10 8.78 -3.59 -7.83
N PHE A 11 7.72 -2.85 -7.55
CA PHE A 11 6.38 -3.08 -8.10
C PHE A 11 5.65 -1.74 -8.26
N THR A 12 6.23 -0.88 -9.10
CA THR A 12 5.78 0.52 -9.29
C THR A 12 4.64 0.66 -10.28
N GLY A 13 4.29 -0.42 -10.97
CA GLY A 13 3.17 -0.52 -11.91
C GLY A 13 2.77 -1.98 -12.07
N LEU A 14 1.66 -2.20 -12.79
CA LEU A 14 1.16 -3.54 -13.07
C LEU A 14 2.14 -4.30 -14.00
N PRO A 15 2.28 -5.63 -13.84
CA PRO A 15 3.15 -6.46 -14.67
C PRO A 15 2.50 -6.71 -16.03
N GLU A 16 2.41 -5.68 -16.88
CA GLU A 16 1.83 -5.77 -18.21
C GLU A 16 2.48 -6.91 -19.03
N GLY A 17 1.64 -7.68 -19.73
CA GLY A 17 2.09 -8.80 -20.57
C GLY A 17 2.42 -10.10 -19.82
N TYR A 18 2.41 -10.13 -18.49
CA TYR A 18 2.54 -11.39 -17.72
C TYR A 18 1.21 -12.15 -17.60
N PHE A 19 0.09 -11.47 -17.79
CA PHE A 19 -1.25 -12.03 -17.69
C PHE A 19 -2.07 -11.64 -18.92
N GLU A 20 -2.67 -12.62 -19.60
CA GLU A 20 -3.46 -12.39 -20.82
C GLU A 20 -4.74 -11.60 -20.56
N GLU A 21 -5.36 -11.75 -19.39
CA GLU A 21 -6.61 -11.07 -19.01
C GLU A 21 -6.39 -10.08 -17.85
N MET A 22 -5.40 -9.17 -17.98
CA MET A 22 -5.18 -8.08 -17.02
C MET A 22 -5.36 -6.71 -17.68
N ASN A 23 -6.34 -5.93 -17.21
CA ASN A 23 -6.61 -4.60 -17.74
C ASN A 23 -7.01 -3.64 -16.61
N VAL A 24 -6.51 -2.41 -16.67
CA VAL A 24 -7.07 -1.31 -15.87
C VAL A 24 -8.45 -0.98 -16.44
N ILE A 25 -9.47 -1.02 -15.59
CA ILE A 25 -10.88 -0.80 -15.98
C ILE A 25 -11.43 0.52 -15.44
N ASP A 26 -10.79 1.10 -14.43
CA ASP A 26 -11.16 2.41 -13.86
C ASP A 26 -9.99 3.02 -13.08
N GLU A 27 -10.03 4.33 -12.87
CA GLU A 27 -9.09 5.09 -12.04
C GLU A 27 -9.84 6.03 -11.11
N ILE A 28 -9.48 6.00 -9.83
CA ILE A 28 -10.06 6.85 -8.81
C ILE A 28 -9.01 7.88 -8.39
N PHE A 29 -9.43 9.14 -8.26
CA PHE A 29 -8.60 10.27 -7.84
C PHE A 29 -9.09 10.77 -6.46
N PRO A 30 -8.69 10.12 -5.36
CA PRO A 30 -9.23 10.41 -4.04
C PRO A 30 -8.69 11.73 -3.51
N ASP A 31 -9.55 12.54 -2.92
CA ASP A 31 -9.16 13.66 -2.07
C ASP A 31 -9.46 13.28 -0.62
N THR A 32 -8.42 13.19 0.21
CA THR A 32 -8.57 12.70 1.59
C THR A 32 -8.37 13.84 2.58
N PRO A 33 -8.95 13.76 3.79
CA PRO A 33 -8.68 14.71 4.87
C PRO A 33 -7.18 14.84 5.25
N TRP A 34 -6.32 13.89 4.85
CA TRP A 34 -4.88 13.93 5.08
C TRP A 34 -4.09 14.38 3.85
N GLY A 35 -4.75 14.92 2.83
CA GLY A 35 -4.17 15.35 1.57
C GLY A 35 -4.19 14.25 0.51
N LYS A 36 -3.31 14.38 -0.49
CA LYS A 36 -3.31 13.48 -1.65
C LYS A 36 -2.62 12.15 -1.35
N PRO A 37 -3.17 11.03 -1.84
CA PRO A 37 -2.45 9.76 -1.94
C PRO A 37 -1.22 9.88 -2.86
N SER A 38 -0.38 8.84 -2.85
CA SER A 38 0.84 8.77 -3.67
C SER A 38 0.56 8.83 -5.18
N ALA A 39 -0.60 8.35 -5.62
CA ALA A 39 -1.05 8.26 -7.02
C ALA A 39 -2.57 8.07 -7.06
N PRO A 40 -3.20 8.16 -8.24
CA PRO A 40 -4.54 7.61 -8.46
C PRO A 40 -4.60 6.12 -8.05
N ILE A 41 -5.78 5.66 -7.66
CA ILE A 41 -6.03 4.24 -7.39
C ILE A 41 -6.51 3.61 -8.69
N GLU A 42 -5.80 2.60 -9.16
CA GLU A 42 -6.18 1.82 -10.34
C GLU A 42 -7.11 0.67 -9.93
N ILE A 43 -8.21 0.49 -10.65
CA ILE A 43 -9.07 -0.68 -10.55
C ILE A 43 -8.71 -1.61 -11.71
N VAL A 44 -8.29 -2.82 -11.39
CA VAL A 44 -7.72 -3.78 -12.34
C VAL A 44 -8.61 -5.01 -12.39
N SER A 45 -9.03 -5.40 -13.59
CA SER A 45 -9.63 -6.72 -13.81
C SER A 45 -8.52 -7.71 -14.14
N LEU A 46 -8.38 -8.77 -13.35
CA LEU A 46 -7.48 -9.91 -13.58
C LEU A 46 -8.29 -11.21 -13.59
N ASN A 47 -8.42 -11.89 -14.73
CA ASN A 47 -9.22 -13.12 -14.86
C ASN A 47 -10.63 -13.00 -14.25
N LYS A 48 -11.32 -11.87 -14.50
CA LYS A 48 -12.64 -11.50 -13.93
C LYS A 48 -12.65 -11.23 -12.41
N THR A 49 -11.48 -11.16 -11.78
CA THR A 49 -11.32 -10.72 -10.38
C THR A 49 -10.91 -9.25 -10.35
N GLU A 50 -11.64 -8.44 -9.60
CA GLU A 50 -11.27 -7.04 -9.36
C GLU A 50 -10.14 -6.95 -8.31
N ILE A 51 -9.07 -6.26 -8.66
CA ILE A 51 -7.93 -5.94 -7.82
C ILE A 51 -7.78 -4.42 -7.79
N ILE A 52 -7.46 -3.87 -6.63
CA ILE A 52 -7.21 -2.44 -6.47
C ILE A 52 -5.71 -2.24 -6.36
N PHE A 53 -5.12 -1.33 -7.13
CA PHE A 53 -3.68 -1.09 -7.12
C PHE A 53 -3.36 0.36 -6.75
N LEU A 54 -2.33 0.54 -5.91
CA LEU A 54 -1.81 1.85 -5.52
C LEU A 54 -0.28 1.81 -5.45
N PRO A 55 0.45 2.52 -6.33
CA PRO A 55 1.90 2.60 -6.25
C PRO A 55 2.33 3.52 -5.10
N ARG A 56 3.04 2.95 -4.12
CA ARG A 56 3.46 3.64 -2.89
C ARG A 56 4.36 4.85 -3.15
N HIS A 57 5.20 4.77 -4.18
CA HIS A 57 6.17 5.82 -4.55
C HIS A 57 5.64 6.78 -5.63
N GLY A 58 4.34 6.71 -5.94
CA GLY A 58 3.73 7.39 -7.08
C GLY A 58 4.02 6.69 -8.41
N GLU A 59 3.32 7.10 -9.48
CA GLU A 59 3.40 6.48 -10.81
C GLU A 59 4.83 6.44 -11.38
N VAL A 60 5.61 7.51 -11.14
CA VAL A 60 7.00 7.64 -11.59
C VAL A 60 8.04 7.24 -10.54
N ALA A 61 7.60 6.61 -9.43
CA ALA A 61 8.45 6.13 -8.34
C ALA A 61 9.40 7.16 -7.71
N ARG A 62 9.00 8.44 -7.63
CA ARG A 62 9.84 9.55 -7.14
C ARG A 62 9.63 9.94 -5.69
N ILE A 63 8.54 9.50 -5.06
CA ILE A 63 8.25 9.88 -3.68
C ILE A 63 9.20 9.11 -2.76
N ALA A 64 10.10 9.81 -2.07
CA ALA A 64 11.02 9.18 -1.13
C ALA A 64 10.28 8.50 0.04
N PRO A 65 10.81 7.41 0.64
CA PRO A 65 10.12 6.65 1.69
C PRO A 65 9.58 7.46 2.88
N HIS A 66 10.29 8.52 3.26
CA HIS A 66 9.95 9.41 4.38
C HIS A 66 8.98 10.55 4.00
N LYS A 67 8.66 10.69 2.71
CA LYS A 67 7.70 11.69 2.19
C LYS A 67 6.37 11.08 1.76
N ILE A 68 6.23 9.76 1.82
CA ILE A 68 4.98 9.07 1.48
C ILE A 68 3.89 9.49 2.47
N ASN A 69 2.73 9.86 1.93
CA ASN A 69 1.56 10.17 2.72
C ASN A 69 0.78 8.89 3.05
N TYR A 70 1.25 8.14 4.05
CA TYR A 70 0.65 6.86 4.43
C TYR A 70 -0.80 7.00 4.89
N LYS A 71 -1.16 8.08 5.61
CA LYS A 71 -2.54 8.35 6.04
C LYS A 71 -3.47 8.51 4.84
N ALA A 72 -3.10 9.32 3.85
CA ALA A 72 -3.91 9.50 2.65
C ALA A 72 -4.05 8.19 1.85
N ASN A 73 -2.97 7.41 1.69
CA ASN A 73 -3.02 6.12 0.99
C ASN A 73 -3.99 5.15 1.66
N ILE A 74 -3.88 4.96 2.98
CA ILE A 74 -4.73 4.02 3.71
C ILE A 74 -6.18 4.52 3.79
N TRP A 75 -6.39 5.84 3.96
CA TRP A 75 -7.73 6.41 4.00
C TRP A 75 -8.45 6.29 2.66
N ALA A 76 -7.79 6.58 1.55
CA ALA A 76 -8.38 6.46 0.23
C ALA A 76 -8.84 5.02 -0.07
N LEU A 77 -8.04 4.02 0.32
CA LEU A 77 -8.44 2.61 0.21
C LEU A 77 -9.63 2.27 1.13
N HIS A 78 -9.64 2.83 2.34
CA HIS A 78 -10.75 2.67 3.28
C HIS A 78 -12.07 3.24 2.73
N GLU A 79 -12.05 4.43 2.12
CA GLU A 79 -13.25 5.08 1.53
C GLU A 79 -13.89 4.24 0.42
N ILE A 80 -13.10 3.51 -0.37
CA ILE A 80 -13.61 2.62 -1.42
C ILE A 80 -13.92 1.20 -0.92
N ASN A 81 -14.00 1.01 0.40
CA ASN A 81 -14.34 -0.24 1.09
C ASN A 81 -13.35 -1.40 0.90
N VAL A 82 -12.06 -1.12 0.71
CA VAL A 82 -11.01 -2.15 0.80
C VAL A 82 -11.03 -2.79 2.18
N LYS A 83 -10.93 -4.13 2.24
CA LYS A 83 -10.90 -4.89 3.48
C LYS A 83 -9.57 -5.60 3.73
N ASN A 84 -8.82 -5.91 2.67
CA ASN A 84 -7.51 -6.52 2.75
C ASN A 84 -6.50 -5.71 1.95
N ILE A 85 -5.28 -5.60 2.46
CA ILE A 85 -4.17 -4.95 1.77
C ILE A 85 -3.00 -5.92 1.71
N ILE A 86 -2.47 -6.13 0.50
CA ILE A 86 -1.21 -6.83 0.25
C ILE A 86 -0.16 -5.77 -0.07
N SER A 87 0.84 -5.64 0.78
CA SER A 87 1.91 -4.66 0.60
C SER A 87 3.16 -5.33 0.05
N ILE A 88 3.65 -4.89 -1.11
CA ILE A 88 4.85 -5.43 -1.75
C ILE A 88 6.00 -4.48 -1.48
N SER A 89 7.15 -5.00 -1.05
CA SER A 89 8.35 -4.19 -0.78
C SER A 89 9.62 -4.94 -1.16
N ALA A 90 10.58 -4.22 -1.76
CA ALA A 90 11.94 -4.71 -1.89
C ALA A 90 12.68 -4.51 -0.56
N VAL A 91 13.39 -5.54 -0.11
CA VAL A 91 14.11 -5.54 1.18
C VAL A 91 15.47 -6.22 1.02
N GLY A 92 16.39 -5.90 1.94
CA GLY A 92 17.64 -6.64 2.10
C GLY A 92 17.47 -7.79 3.08
N GLY A 93 17.95 -8.98 2.72
CA GLY A 93 17.99 -10.12 3.63
C GLY A 93 19.08 -9.96 4.69
N ILE A 94 18.76 -10.29 5.94
CA ILE A 94 19.71 -10.21 7.08
C ILE A 94 20.23 -11.58 7.52
N THR A 95 19.79 -12.66 6.87
CA THR A 95 20.26 -14.03 7.12
C THR A 95 20.62 -14.71 5.80
N LYS A 96 21.40 -15.80 5.87
CA LYS A 96 21.76 -16.60 4.69
C LYS A 96 20.54 -17.24 4.00
N LEU A 97 19.46 -17.50 4.73
CA LEU A 97 18.21 -18.05 4.19
C LEU A 97 17.43 -17.02 3.38
N MET A 98 17.69 -15.73 3.58
CA MET A 98 17.04 -14.61 2.89
C MET A 98 17.89 -14.11 1.72
N SER A 99 18.43 -15.03 0.91
CA SER A 99 19.19 -14.65 -0.28
C SER A 99 18.29 -13.97 -1.33
N PRO A 100 18.86 -13.21 -2.29
CA PRO A 100 18.09 -12.57 -3.36
C PRO A 100 17.17 -13.55 -4.11
N LYS A 101 16.05 -13.02 -4.64
CA LYS A 101 14.99 -13.75 -5.36
C LYS A 101 14.09 -14.64 -4.51
N ASN A 102 14.24 -14.63 -3.18
CA ASN A 102 13.28 -15.26 -2.28
C ASN A 102 12.13 -14.29 -1.94
N ILE A 103 10.94 -14.86 -1.75
CA ILE A 103 9.76 -14.17 -1.21
C ILE A 103 9.65 -14.52 0.27
N ILE A 104 9.45 -13.51 1.11
CA ILE A 104 9.27 -13.66 2.55
C ILE A 104 7.96 -13.01 2.94
N ILE A 105 7.18 -13.70 3.78
CA ILE A 105 5.96 -13.17 4.40
C ILE A 105 6.30 -12.96 5.88
N PRO A 106 6.65 -11.73 6.31
CA PRO A 106 6.93 -11.47 7.72
C PRO A 106 5.63 -11.50 8.54
N ASP A 107 5.73 -11.98 9.78
CA ASP A 107 4.67 -12.02 10.79
C ASP A 107 4.95 -11.07 11.97
N GLN A 108 6.09 -10.38 11.94
CA GLN A 108 6.53 -9.42 12.96
C GLN A 108 7.25 -8.24 12.30
N ILE A 109 7.31 -7.12 13.02
CA ILE A 109 7.97 -5.89 12.59
C ILE A 109 8.71 -5.23 13.76
N ILE A 110 9.85 -4.60 13.45
CA ILE A 110 10.52 -3.65 14.34
C ILE A 110 10.48 -2.29 13.64
N ASP A 111 9.83 -1.30 14.27
CA ASP A 111 9.70 0.03 13.70
C ASP A 111 10.84 0.95 14.18
N TYR A 112 11.78 1.23 13.29
CA TYR A 112 12.84 2.24 13.48
C TYR A 112 12.53 3.57 12.77
N THR A 113 11.31 3.75 12.28
CA THR A 113 10.92 4.97 11.58
C THR A 113 10.73 6.13 12.56
N HIS A 114 10.94 7.35 12.07
CA HIS A 114 10.74 8.58 12.80
C HIS A 114 10.21 9.65 11.84
N ASN A 115 9.58 10.70 12.39
CA ASN A 115 9.03 11.83 11.64
C ASN A 115 7.98 11.45 10.58
N ARG A 116 7.24 10.35 10.81
CA ARG A 116 6.08 9.96 9.99
C ARG A 116 4.82 10.04 10.84
N ASP A 117 3.75 10.52 10.21
CA ASP A 117 2.41 10.39 10.79
C ASP A 117 2.02 8.90 10.77
N HIS A 118 1.76 8.34 11.95
CA HIS A 118 1.54 6.90 12.16
C HIS A 118 0.17 6.56 12.76
N THR A 119 -0.67 7.56 13.03
CA THR A 119 -2.02 7.36 13.57
C THR A 119 -3.02 8.32 12.94
N PHE A 120 -4.25 7.85 12.78
CA PHE A 120 -5.41 8.68 12.46
C PHE A 120 -6.01 9.35 13.70
N SER A 121 -5.69 8.87 14.91
CA SER A 121 -6.09 9.47 16.18
C SER A 121 -5.05 10.52 16.58
N ASP A 122 -5.03 11.65 15.86
CA ASP A 122 -4.09 12.76 16.05
C ASP A 122 -4.68 13.94 16.85
N GLY A 123 -5.82 13.72 17.51
CA GLY A 123 -6.55 14.76 18.25
C GLY A 123 -7.39 15.68 17.36
N GLY A 124 -7.47 15.41 16.06
CA GLY A 124 -8.38 16.07 15.14
C GLY A 124 -9.79 15.46 15.15
N SER A 125 -10.37 15.27 13.96
CA SER A 125 -11.76 14.87 13.76
C SER A 125 -12.07 13.43 14.16
N ILE A 126 -11.06 12.61 14.45
CA ILE A 126 -11.22 11.20 14.78
C ILE A 126 -11.01 11.00 16.27
N SER A 127 -12.02 10.39 16.92
CA SER A 127 -11.94 9.99 18.31
C SER A 127 -10.75 9.06 18.55
N ASN A 128 -10.07 9.22 19.67
CA ASN A 128 -9.01 8.31 20.09
C ASN A 128 -9.50 6.87 20.09
N LYS A 129 -8.82 6.01 19.33
CA LYS A 129 -8.99 4.56 19.38
C LYS A 129 -7.73 3.94 19.94
N TYR A 130 -7.90 3.05 20.91
CA TYR A 130 -6.84 2.22 21.45
C TYR A 130 -6.93 0.87 20.76
N ILE A 131 -5.95 0.57 19.91
CA ILE A 131 -5.87 -0.69 19.17
C ILE A 131 -4.78 -1.53 19.81
N ASP A 132 -5.13 -2.74 20.22
CA ASP A 132 -4.15 -3.73 20.67
C ASP A 132 -3.31 -4.19 19.48
N PHE A 133 -1.99 -4.13 19.62
CA PHE A 133 -1.02 -4.55 18.61
C PHE A 133 -0.17 -5.74 19.09
N THR A 134 -0.67 -6.50 20.07
CA THR A 134 0.01 -7.69 20.60
C THR A 134 0.15 -8.79 19.54
N ASN A 135 -0.84 -8.92 18.65
CA ASN A 135 -0.84 -9.88 17.54
C ASN A 135 -1.11 -9.14 16.21
N PRO A 136 -0.10 -8.47 15.64
CA PRO A 136 -0.22 -7.71 14.41
C PRO A 136 -0.39 -8.57 13.15
#